data_AF-A0A2K3PHF5-F1
#
_entry.id   AF-A0A2K3PHF5-F1
#
_cell.length_a   1.000
_cell.length_b   1.000
_cell.length_c   1.000
_cell.angle_alpha   90.00
_cell.angle_beta   90.00
_cell.angle_gamma   90.00
#
_symmetry.space_group_name_H-M   'P 1'
#
loop_
_entity.id
_entity.type
_entity.pdbx_description
1 polymer ?
#
loop_
_entity_poly.entity_id
_entity_poly.type
_entity_poly.pdbx_seq_one_letter_code
_entity_poly.pdbx_strand_id
1 'polypeptide(L)'
;MKQCLSLQPNHPQALTNLGNIYMEWNMVTAAASYYKATLTVTTGLSAPYNNLAIIYKQQGNYADAISCYNEVLRIDPLAADGLVNRGNTYKEIGRVSDAIQDYIRAITVRPTMAEAHANLASAYKDSGHVEAAVKSYKQALILRTDFPEATCNLLHTLQCVCCWEDRDQMFKEVEGIIRRQINMSVLPSVQPFHAIAYPLDPMLALEISRKYAAHCSVIASRFSLPPFSHPAPIPIKQEGGYERLRIGYVSSDFGNHPLSHLMGSVFGMHNRKNVEVFCYALSPNDGTEWRQRIQSEAEHFVDVSAMTSDTIAKLINEDKIQILINLNGYTKGARNEIFAMKPAPIQVSYMGFPGTTGATYIDYLVTDEFVSPLQYAHIYSEKIVHLPHCYFVNDYKQKNQDVLDPNCQPKRSDYGLPEDKFLFACFNQLYKMDPEIFNTWCNILKRVPNSALWLLKFPAAGEMRLRAYAAAQGVQPDQIIFTDVAMKGEHIRRSSLADLFLDTPLCNAHTTGTDILWAGLPMVTLPLEKMATRVAGSLCISTGLGEEMIVSSMKEYEERAVSLALNRPKLQALTDKLKAVRMTCPLFDTNRWVRNLDRAYFRMWNLHCSGQRPQHFKVTENDMECPYDK
;
A
#
# COMPACT_ATOMS: atom_id res chain seq x y z
N MET A 1 1.76 40.18 25.27
CA MET A 1 2.25 40.33 23.88
C MET A 1 1.57 41.46 23.11
N LYS A 2 0.24 41.48 22.95
CA LYS A 2 -0.45 42.58 22.22
C LYS A 2 -0.21 43.98 22.82
N GLN A 3 -0.19 44.12 24.15
CA GLN A 3 0.22 45.35 24.84
C GLN A 3 1.69 45.74 24.60
N CYS A 4 2.59 44.76 24.42
CA CYS A 4 3.98 45.03 24.08
C CYS A 4 4.08 45.58 22.65
N LEU A 5 3.33 45.02 21.70
CA LEU A 5 3.27 45.54 20.33
C LEU A 5 2.52 46.87 20.19
N SER A 6 1.57 47.19 21.08
CA SER A 6 0.97 48.52 21.09
C SER A 6 1.94 49.61 21.56
N LEU A 7 2.94 49.25 22.36
CA LEU A 7 3.99 50.16 22.82
C LEU A 7 5.21 50.17 21.88
N GLN A 8 5.56 49.01 21.32
CA GLN A 8 6.65 48.82 20.37
C GLN A 8 6.22 47.86 19.25
N PRO A 9 5.64 48.37 18.15
CA PRO A 9 5.08 47.54 17.07
C PRO A 9 6.08 46.59 16.40
N ASN A 10 7.37 46.92 16.46
CA ASN A 10 8.46 46.18 15.80
C ASN A 10 9.27 45.30 16.78
N HIS A 11 8.73 44.96 17.96
CA HIS A 11 9.47 44.15 18.94
C HIS A 11 9.58 42.67 18.48
N PRO A 12 10.78 42.16 18.12
CA PRO A 12 10.94 40.88 17.42
C PRO A 12 10.50 39.65 18.24
N GLN A 13 10.84 39.58 19.54
CA GLN A 13 10.41 38.47 20.39
C GLN A 13 8.90 38.47 20.65
N ALA A 14 8.25 39.65 20.74
CA ALA A 14 6.81 39.73 20.94
C ALA A 14 6.05 39.28 19.68
N LEU A 15 6.55 39.61 18.49
CA LEU A 15 6.06 39.09 17.22
C LEU A 15 6.24 37.56 17.12
N THR A 16 7.44 37.05 17.43
CA THR A 16 7.73 35.59 17.42
C THR A 16 6.81 34.83 18.37
N ASN A 17 6.65 35.32 19.61
CA ASN A 17 5.81 34.67 20.60
C ASN A 17 4.33 34.71 20.24
N LEU A 18 3.83 35.77 19.60
CA LEU A 18 2.48 35.76 19.02
C LEU A 18 2.36 34.73 17.90
N GLY A 19 3.36 34.64 17.03
CA GLY A 19 3.42 33.58 16.02
C GLY A 19 3.28 32.19 16.64
N ASN A 20 4.02 31.91 17.71
CA ASN A 20 3.94 30.63 18.44
C ASN A 20 2.55 30.39 19.02
N ILE A 21 1.93 31.39 19.67
CA ILE A 21 0.57 31.28 20.22
C ILE A 21 -0.45 31.00 19.12
N TYR A 22 -0.37 31.72 17.98
CA TYR A 22 -1.25 31.46 16.85
C TYR A 22 -1.02 30.08 16.24
N MET A 23 0.21 29.57 16.29
CA MET A 23 0.53 28.22 15.85
C MET A 23 -0.09 27.16 16.77
N GLU A 24 -0.05 27.36 18.09
CA GLU A 24 -0.74 26.52 19.09
C GLU A 24 -2.26 26.54 18.92
N TRP A 25 -2.84 27.69 18.54
CA TRP A 25 -4.26 27.81 18.20
C TRP A 25 -4.60 27.31 16.79
N ASN A 26 -3.65 26.69 16.09
CA ASN A 26 -3.81 26.19 14.73
C ASN A 26 -4.23 27.27 13.71
N MET A 27 -3.96 28.55 14.01
CA MET A 27 -4.19 29.70 13.14
C MET A 27 -2.95 29.94 12.26
N VAL A 28 -2.67 29.00 11.37
CA VAL A 28 -1.41 28.89 10.61
C VAL A 28 -1.09 30.14 9.79
N THR A 29 -2.08 30.71 9.10
CA THR A 29 -1.89 31.93 8.29
C THR A 29 -1.51 33.14 9.13
N ALA A 30 -2.13 33.27 10.31
CA ALA A 30 -1.79 34.33 11.26
C ALA A 30 -0.39 34.09 11.84
N ALA A 31 -0.05 32.86 12.22
CA ALA A 31 1.29 32.53 12.71
C ALA A 31 2.37 32.91 11.69
N ALA A 32 2.18 32.53 10.42
CA ALA A 32 3.09 32.85 9.34
C ALA A 32 3.29 34.37 9.14
N SER A 33 2.22 35.18 9.26
CA SER A 33 2.34 36.64 9.11
C SER A 33 3.19 37.26 10.23
N TYR A 34 3.05 36.80 11.47
CA TYR A 34 3.87 37.25 12.60
C TYR A 34 5.34 36.82 12.49
N TYR A 35 5.62 35.61 12.00
CA TYR A 35 7.00 35.20 11.76
C TYR A 35 7.65 36.02 10.63
N LYS A 36 6.94 36.28 9.53
CA LYS A 36 7.42 37.16 8.45
C LYS A 36 7.66 38.58 8.95
N ALA A 37 6.75 39.13 9.75
CA ALA A 37 6.93 40.44 10.37
C ALA A 37 8.13 40.48 11.34
N THR A 38 8.44 39.37 12.01
CA THR A 38 9.66 39.27 12.82
C THR A 38 10.91 39.41 11.93
N LEU A 39 10.92 38.72 10.79
CA LEU A 39 12.07 38.70 9.87
C LEU A 39 12.29 40.03 9.13
N THR A 40 11.29 40.91 9.04
CA THR A 40 11.46 42.25 8.46
C THR A 40 12.06 43.25 9.44
N VAL A 41 11.95 43.01 10.76
CA VAL A 41 12.40 43.95 11.80
C VAL A 41 13.70 43.53 12.50
N THR A 42 14.15 42.29 12.31
CA THR A 42 15.41 41.80 12.86
C THR A 42 16.08 40.76 11.96
N THR A 43 17.40 40.66 12.05
CA THR A 43 18.21 39.63 11.37
C THR A 43 18.91 38.75 12.40
N GLY A 44 19.32 37.53 12.01
CA GLY A 44 20.09 36.63 12.88
C GLY A 44 19.27 35.79 13.86
N LEU A 45 17.93 35.81 13.80
CA LEU A 45 17.08 34.88 14.56
C LEU A 45 16.71 33.66 13.71
N SER A 46 17.09 32.47 14.14
CA SER A 46 16.77 31.21 13.46
C SER A 46 15.34 30.70 13.74
N ALA A 47 14.79 30.97 14.94
CA ALA A 47 13.49 30.43 15.35
C ALA A 47 12.31 30.80 14.42
N PRO A 48 12.16 32.05 13.95
CA PRO A 48 11.09 32.39 13.01
C PRO A 48 11.20 31.66 11.66
N TYR A 49 12.42 31.47 11.15
CA TYR A 49 12.65 30.67 9.94
C TYR A 49 12.27 29.21 10.16
N ASN A 50 12.67 28.60 11.28
CA ASN A 50 12.32 27.22 11.60
C ASN A 50 10.79 27.03 11.65
N ASN A 51 10.07 27.94 12.30
CA ASN A 51 8.61 27.85 12.41
C ASN A 51 7.91 28.11 11.08
N LEU A 52 8.40 29.04 10.26
CA LEU A 52 7.91 29.21 8.87
C LEU A 52 8.16 27.96 8.03
N ALA A 53 9.32 27.31 8.18
CA ALA A 53 9.64 26.09 7.45
C ALA A 53 8.64 24.96 7.78
N ILE A 54 8.27 24.82 9.06
CA ILE A 54 7.23 23.86 9.50
C ILE A 54 5.89 24.18 8.83
N ILE A 55 5.48 25.44 8.79
CA ILE A 55 4.23 25.88 8.14
C ILE A 55 4.26 25.56 6.63
N TYR A 56 5.33 25.95 5.95
CA TYR A 56 5.48 25.71 4.51
C TYR A 56 5.48 24.22 4.18
N LYS A 57 6.14 23.41 5.01
CA LYS A 57 6.10 21.95 4.91
C LYS A 57 4.68 21.41 5.06
N GLN A 58 3.93 21.87 6.07
CA GLN A 58 2.52 21.48 6.27
C GLN A 58 1.61 21.88 5.10
N GLN A 59 1.95 22.96 4.39
CA GLN A 59 1.25 23.42 3.20
C GLN A 59 1.70 22.72 1.90
N GLY A 60 2.70 21.82 1.97
CA GLY A 60 3.29 21.17 0.80
C GLY A 60 4.25 22.05 0.00
N ASN A 61 4.57 23.27 0.48
CA ASN A 61 5.54 24.15 -0.15
C ASN A 61 6.96 23.83 0.33
N TYR A 62 7.49 22.72 -0.16
CA TYR A 62 8.79 22.20 0.28
C TYR A 62 9.98 23.10 -0.13
N ALA A 63 9.88 23.85 -1.23
CA ALA A 63 10.95 24.74 -1.69
C ALA A 63 11.15 25.92 -0.72
N ASP A 64 10.06 26.55 -0.27
CA ASP A 64 10.11 27.61 0.72
C ASP A 64 10.55 27.09 2.09
N ALA A 65 10.13 25.86 2.45
CA ALA A 65 10.58 25.21 3.67
C ALA A 65 12.10 24.97 3.68
N ILE A 66 12.67 24.44 2.58
CA ILE A 66 14.12 24.24 2.43
C ILE A 66 14.85 25.58 2.48
N SER A 67 14.32 26.62 1.83
CA SER A 67 14.91 27.96 1.85
C SER A 67 14.96 28.53 3.28
N CYS A 68 13.90 28.34 4.06
CA CYS A 68 13.89 28.71 5.46
C CYS A 68 14.92 27.93 6.29
N TYR A 69 15.05 26.62 6.09
CA TYR A 69 16.09 25.84 6.79
C TYR A 69 17.52 26.20 6.35
N ASN A 70 17.72 26.62 5.10
CA ASN A 70 19.01 27.14 4.65
C ASN A 70 19.39 28.40 5.43
N GLU A 71 18.44 29.31 5.69
CA GLU A 71 18.67 30.48 6.53
C GLU A 71 18.94 30.12 8.00
N VAL A 72 18.22 29.13 8.56
CA VAL A 72 18.53 28.59 9.90
C VAL A 72 19.99 28.15 9.98
N LEU A 73 20.47 27.41 8.98
CA LEU A 73 21.82 26.86 8.94
C LEU A 73 22.89 27.88 8.53
N ARG A 74 22.49 28.99 7.90
CA ARG A 74 23.37 30.14 7.65
C ARG A 74 23.61 30.94 8.93
N ILE A 75 22.57 31.10 9.75
CA ILE A 75 22.64 31.79 11.05
C ILE A 75 23.40 30.94 12.07
N ASP A 76 23.07 29.65 12.15
CA ASP A 76 23.73 28.68 13.03
C ASP A 76 24.08 27.40 12.25
N PRO A 77 25.33 27.29 11.75
CA PRO A 77 25.81 26.10 11.05
C PRO A 77 25.83 24.81 11.90
N LEU A 78 25.73 24.93 13.22
CA LEU A 78 25.73 23.82 14.18
C LEU A 78 24.31 23.51 14.70
N ALA A 79 23.27 24.06 14.08
CA ALA A 79 21.88 23.74 14.41
C ALA A 79 21.51 22.32 13.95
N ALA A 80 21.82 21.31 14.77
CA ALA A 80 21.54 19.90 14.47
C ALA A 80 20.05 19.63 14.19
N ASP A 81 19.15 20.27 14.94
CA ASP A 81 17.70 20.16 14.73
C ASP A 81 17.27 20.73 13.36
N GLY A 82 17.92 21.81 12.91
CA GLY A 82 17.74 22.39 11.58
C GLY A 82 18.20 21.46 10.46
N LEU A 83 19.33 20.77 10.64
CA LEU A 83 19.82 19.74 9.71
C LEU A 83 18.84 18.58 9.62
N VAL A 84 18.37 18.04 10.75
CA VAL A 84 17.39 16.95 10.76
C VAL A 84 16.09 17.36 10.07
N ASN A 85 15.58 18.55 10.36
CA ASN A 85 14.33 19.02 9.76
C ASN A 85 14.45 19.26 8.26
N ARG A 86 15.56 19.83 7.78
CA ARG A 86 15.83 19.97 6.34
C ARG A 86 15.99 18.60 5.66
N GLY A 87 16.70 17.68 6.31
CA GLY A 87 16.82 16.30 5.86
C GLY A 87 15.47 15.60 5.72
N ASN A 88 14.56 15.79 6.68
CA ASN A 88 13.20 15.26 6.61
C ASN A 88 12.44 15.84 5.41
N THR A 89 12.57 17.14 5.14
CA THR A 89 11.96 17.78 3.97
C THR A 89 12.56 17.26 2.66
N TYR A 90 13.88 17.08 2.56
CA TYR A 90 14.52 16.47 1.39
C TYR A 90 14.02 15.04 1.15
N LYS A 91 13.88 14.25 2.22
CA LYS A 91 13.39 12.89 2.14
C LYS A 91 11.96 12.83 1.59
N GLU A 92 11.08 13.71 2.05
CA GLU A 92 9.68 13.78 1.59
C GLU A 92 9.55 14.10 0.10
N ILE A 93 10.43 14.93 -0.47
CA ILE A 93 10.46 15.23 -1.90
C ILE A 93 11.31 14.25 -2.73
N GLY A 94 11.75 13.12 -2.14
CA GLY A 94 12.52 12.09 -2.83
C GLY A 94 14.02 12.39 -3.00
N ARG A 95 14.53 13.50 -2.47
CA ARG A 95 15.96 13.84 -2.44
C ARG A 95 16.69 13.11 -1.31
N VAL A 96 16.63 11.77 -1.33
CA VAL A 96 17.12 10.90 -0.24
C VAL A 96 18.63 11.08 0.02
N SER A 97 19.43 11.29 -1.02
CA SER A 97 20.87 11.50 -0.90
C SER A 97 21.22 12.78 -0.12
N ASP A 98 20.51 13.88 -0.37
CA ASP A 98 20.68 15.13 0.38
C ASP A 98 20.22 14.96 1.84
N ALA A 99 19.13 14.21 2.06
CA ALA A 99 18.67 13.89 3.40
C ALA A 99 19.73 13.11 4.20
N ILE A 100 20.35 12.11 3.60
CA ILE A 100 21.44 11.32 4.22
C ILE A 100 22.59 12.23 4.62
N GLN A 101 23.02 13.15 3.74
CA GLN A 101 24.10 14.10 4.05
C GLN A 101 23.75 14.98 5.26
N ASP A 102 22.53 15.51 5.31
CA ASP A 102 22.08 16.34 6.43
C ASP A 102 22.01 15.56 7.75
N TYR A 103 21.53 14.31 7.74
CA TYR A 103 21.52 13.48 8.95
C TYR A 103 22.93 13.13 9.43
N ILE A 104 23.86 12.79 8.52
CA ILE A 104 25.26 12.53 8.86
C ILE A 104 25.89 13.77 9.50
N ARG A 105 25.63 14.95 8.95
CA ARG A 105 26.09 16.22 9.54
C ARG A 105 25.46 16.45 10.91
N ALA A 106 24.17 16.20 11.08
CA ALA A 106 23.49 16.34 12.38
C ALA A 106 24.13 15.42 13.44
N ILE A 107 24.43 14.17 13.08
CA ILE A 107 25.14 13.21 13.95
C ILE A 107 26.57 13.67 14.24
N THR A 108 27.27 14.26 13.27
CA THR A 108 28.63 14.79 13.49
C THR A 108 28.62 15.93 14.51
N VAL A 109 27.61 16.81 14.43
CA VAL A 109 27.45 17.94 15.36
C VAL A 109 26.96 17.49 16.74
N ARG A 110 26.00 16.55 16.79
CA ARG A 110 25.40 16.02 18.01
C ARG A 110 25.32 14.48 17.94
N PRO A 111 26.39 13.75 18.29
CA PRO A 111 26.46 12.29 18.15
C PRO A 111 25.40 11.52 18.96
N THR A 112 24.90 12.12 20.04
CA THR A 112 23.90 11.55 20.95
C THR A 112 22.45 11.77 20.50
N MET A 113 22.22 12.37 19.33
CA MET A 113 20.87 12.66 18.82
C MET A 113 20.21 11.41 18.21
N ALA A 114 19.45 10.67 19.01
CA ALA A 114 18.78 9.44 18.59
C ALA A 114 17.89 9.62 17.34
N GLU A 115 17.18 10.74 17.23
CA GLU A 115 16.33 11.07 16.07
C GLU A 115 17.13 11.14 14.76
N ALA A 116 18.34 11.69 14.81
CA ALA A 116 19.17 11.79 13.62
C ALA A 116 19.62 10.40 13.13
N HIS A 117 19.95 9.50 14.06
CA HIS A 117 20.27 8.10 13.74
C HIS A 117 19.06 7.34 13.18
N ALA A 118 17.87 7.52 13.77
CA ALA A 118 16.65 6.88 13.28
C ALA A 118 16.22 7.40 11.89
N ASN A 119 16.33 8.70 11.66
CA ASN A 119 16.02 9.30 10.35
C ASN A 119 17.05 8.91 9.28
N LEU A 120 18.33 8.83 9.65
CA LEU A 120 19.38 8.28 8.78
C LEU A 120 19.09 6.82 8.42
N ALA A 121 18.72 6.00 9.40
CA ALA A 121 18.34 4.61 9.17
C ALA A 121 17.17 4.48 8.19
N SER A 122 16.15 5.34 8.35
CA SER A 122 15.00 5.40 7.46
C SER A 122 15.40 5.77 6.03
N ALA A 123 16.30 6.74 5.85
CA ALA A 123 16.81 7.11 4.53
C ALA A 123 17.71 6.03 3.90
N TYR A 124 18.50 5.30 4.70
CA TYR A 124 19.23 4.13 4.21
C TYR A 124 18.29 3.01 3.74
N LYS A 125 17.20 2.76 4.45
CA LYS A 125 16.18 1.80 4.03
C LYS A 125 15.59 2.20 2.67
N ASP A 126 15.19 3.46 2.52
CA ASP A 126 14.56 3.96 1.28
C ASP A 126 15.52 3.96 0.07
N SER A 127 16.83 4.02 0.32
CA SER A 127 17.88 3.92 -0.71
C SER A 127 18.44 2.50 -0.91
N GLY A 128 17.87 1.48 -0.24
CA GLY A 128 18.28 0.08 -0.39
C GLY A 128 19.51 -0.35 0.43
N HIS A 129 20.11 0.55 1.22
CA HIS A 129 21.25 0.28 2.09
C HIS A 129 20.82 -0.35 3.42
N VAL A 130 20.14 -1.50 3.34
CA VAL A 130 19.40 -2.07 4.48
C VAL A 130 20.30 -2.42 5.69
N GLU A 131 21.50 -2.94 5.46
CA GLU A 131 22.43 -3.25 6.55
C GLU A 131 22.91 -1.99 7.30
N ALA A 132 23.10 -0.87 6.58
CA ALA A 132 23.40 0.42 7.20
C ALA A 132 22.19 0.97 7.98
N ALA A 133 20.97 0.72 7.50
CA ALA A 133 19.74 1.05 8.21
C ALA A 133 19.64 0.29 9.55
N VAL A 134 19.86 -1.02 9.55
CA VAL A 134 19.84 -1.84 10.78
C VAL A 134 20.84 -1.32 11.82
N LYS A 135 22.09 -1.04 11.40
CA LYS A 135 23.11 -0.48 12.30
C LYS A 135 22.68 0.86 12.90
N SER A 136 22.13 1.74 12.07
CA SER A 136 21.71 3.08 12.49
C SER A 136 20.50 3.05 13.42
N TYR A 137 19.52 2.16 13.19
CA TYR A 137 18.41 1.95 14.14
C TYR A 137 18.89 1.39 15.48
N LYS A 138 19.79 0.40 15.47
CA LYS A 138 20.38 -0.14 16.70
C LYS A 138 21.11 0.97 17.48
N GLN A 139 21.84 1.84 16.80
CA GLN A 139 22.49 3.00 17.43
C GLN A 139 21.48 3.98 18.04
N ALA A 140 20.37 4.27 17.35
CA ALA A 140 19.30 5.11 17.90
C ALA A 140 18.72 4.51 19.20
N LEU A 141 18.54 3.19 19.25
CA LEU A 141 18.02 2.47 20.42
C LEU A 141 19.01 2.37 21.58
N ILE A 142 20.32 2.36 21.30
CA ILE A 142 21.36 2.48 22.33
C ILE A 142 21.30 3.87 22.99
N LEU A 143 21.09 4.93 22.20
CA LEU A 143 20.99 6.30 22.69
C LEU A 143 19.66 6.58 23.40
N ARG A 144 18.57 5.93 22.97
CA ARG A 144 17.24 6.04 23.56
C ARG A 144 16.52 4.71 23.48
N THR A 145 16.44 4.01 24.62
CA THR A 145 15.83 2.68 24.70
C THR A 145 14.31 2.71 24.45
N ASP A 146 13.58 3.65 25.05
CA ASP A 146 12.14 3.83 24.78
C ASP A 146 11.96 4.73 23.54
N PHE A 147 12.09 4.13 22.35
CA PHE A 147 11.91 4.82 21.07
C PHE A 147 11.03 4.00 20.11
N PRO A 148 9.69 4.06 20.28
CA PRO A 148 8.71 3.28 19.52
C PRO A 148 8.91 3.28 18.00
N GLU A 149 9.17 4.44 17.39
CA GLU A 149 9.36 4.56 15.95
C GLU A 149 10.60 3.80 15.48
N ALA A 150 11.71 3.89 16.23
CA ALA A 150 12.94 3.17 15.90
C ALA A 150 12.78 1.66 16.10
N THR A 151 12.13 1.21 17.17
CA THR A 151 11.87 -0.22 17.43
C THR A 151 10.99 -0.84 16.34
N CYS A 152 9.87 -0.19 16.00
CA CYS A 152 8.94 -0.68 14.98
C CYS A 152 9.57 -0.69 13.58
N ASN A 153 10.34 0.34 13.22
CA ASN A 153 11.03 0.39 11.94
C ASN A 153 12.21 -0.59 11.86
N LEU A 154 12.91 -0.85 12.96
CA LEU A 154 13.93 -1.88 13.04
C LEU A 154 13.32 -3.26 12.80
N LEU A 155 12.23 -3.60 13.49
CA LEU A 155 11.51 -4.87 13.30
C LEU A 155 11.13 -5.06 11.82
N HIS A 156 10.54 -4.03 11.20
CA HIS A 156 10.17 -4.09 9.79
C HIS A 156 11.39 -4.32 8.89
N THR A 157 12.49 -3.62 9.17
CA THR A 157 13.73 -3.72 8.40
C THR A 157 14.34 -5.12 8.51
N LEU A 158 14.35 -5.71 9.71
CA LEU A 158 14.82 -7.08 9.95
C LEU A 158 13.93 -8.12 9.23
N GLN A 159 12.61 -7.93 9.29
CA GLN A 159 11.64 -8.77 8.57
C GLN A 159 11.89 -8.73 7.05
N CYS A 160 12.17 -7.56 6.47
CA CYS A 160 12.47 -7.43 5.04
C CYS A 160 13.73 -8.18 4.59
N VAL A 161 14.70 -8.38 5.48
CA VAL A 161 15.95 -9.11 5.16
C VAL A 161 15.98 -10.52 5.74
N CYS A 162 14.85 -11.03 6.23
CA CYS A 162 14.77 -12.34 6.87
C CYS A 162 15.78 -12.53 8.02
N CYS A 163 16.06 -11.45 8.76
CA CYS A 163 16.80 -11.56 10.01
C CYS A 163 15.80 -11.92 11.12
N TRP A 164 15.79 -13.19 11.50
CA TRP A 164 14.81 -13.75 12.45
C TRP A 164 15.38 -13.98 13.85
N GLU A 165 16.58 -13.47 14.13
CA GLU A 165 17.14 -13.43 15.49
C GLU A 165 16.18 -12.68 16.42
N ASP A 166 15.82 -13.29 17.55
CA ASP A 166 14.91 -12.74 18.57
C ASP A 166 13.54 -12.25 18.05
N ARG A 167 13.11 -12.74 16.88
CA ARG A 167 11.88 -12.30 16.19
C ARG A 167 10.66 -12.28 17.11
N ASP A 168 10.41 -13.38 17.82
CA ASP A 168 9.22 -13.51 18.66
C ASP A 168 9.22 -12.52 19.83
N GLN A 169 10.39 -12.24 20.39
CA GLN A 169 10.54 -11.25 21.45
C GLN A 169 10.31 -9.83 20.91
N MET A 170 10.84 -9.52 19.73
CA MET A 170 10.62 -8.21 19.09
C MET A 170 9.16 -7.99 18.72
N PHE A 171 8.45 -9.01 18.22
CA PHE A 171 7.01 -8.90 17.95
C PHE A 171 6.20 -8.67 19.22
N LYS A 172 6.51 -9.36 20.32
CA LYS A 172 5.88 -9.11 21.63
C LYS A 172 6.10 -7.68 22.11
N GLU A 173 7.33 -7.16 21.97
CA GLU A 173 7.67 -5.79 22.34
C GLU A 173 6.88 -4.77 21.49
N VAL A 174 6.88 -4.94 20.16
CA VAL A 174 6.16 -4.07 19.24
C VAL A 174 4.65 -4.12 19.47
N GLU A 175 4.08 -5.30 19.75
CA GLU A 175 2.67 -5.41 20.13
C GLU A 175 2.38 -4.61 21.42
N GLY A 176 3.24 -4.72 22.42
CA GLY A 176 3.14 -3.93 23.66
C GLY A 176 3.19 -2.41 23.41
N ILE A 177 4.09 -1.96 22.52
CA ILE A 177 4.21 -0.56 22.09
C ILE A 177 2.90 -0.11 21.42
N ILE A 178 2.38 -0.88 20.45
CA ILE A 178 1.14 -0.56 19.74
C ILE A 178 -0.01 -0.39 20.73
N ARG A 179 -0.21 -1.37 21.62
CA ARG A 179 -1.29 -1.33 22.62
C ARG A 179 -1.17 -0.12 23.53
N ARG A 180 0.05 0.22 23.99
CA ARG A 180 0.30 1.42 24.79
C ARG A 180 -0.05 2.69 24.03
N GLN A 181 0.39 2.84 22.78
CA GLN A 181 0.13 4.02 21.95
C GLN A 181 -1.37 4.19 21.67
N ILE A 182 -2.07 3.09 21.36
CA ILE A 182 -3.53 3.09 21.16
C ILE A 182 -4.27 3.60 22.41
N ASN A 183 -3.88 3.08 23.59
CA ASN A 183 -4.45 3.48 24.88
C ASN A 183 -4.18 4.97 25.20
N MET A 184 -3.00 5.46 24.86
CA MET A 184 -2.63 6.88 25.01
C MET A 184 -3.23 7.78 23.93
N SER A 185 -3.99 7.23 22.97
CA SER A 185 -4.53 7.94 21.80
C SER A 185 -3.47 8.65 20.96
N VAL A 186 -2.27 8.06 20.90
CA VAL A 186 -1.19 8.46 19.99
C VAL A 186 -1.27 7.61 18.73
N LEU A 187 -0.81 8.17 17.60
CA LEU A 187 -0.73 7.45 16.34
C LEU A 187 0.28 6.27 16.48
N PRO A 188 -0.13 5.02 16.20
CA PRO A 188 0.78 3.88 16.33
C PRO A 188 1.98 3.99 15.38
N SER A 189 3.16 3.63 15.88
CA SER A 189 4.40 3.61 15.08
C SER A 189 4.42 2.49 14.03
N VAL A 190 3.58 1.47 14.17
CA VAL A 190 3.32 0.47 13.12
C VAL A 190 2.24 0.99 12.19
N GLN A 191 2.57 1.08 10.90
CA GLN A 191 1.62 1.47 9.86
C GLN A 191 0.64 0.33 9.55
N PRO A 192 -0.61 0.65 9.13
CA PRO A 192 -1.59 -0.36 8.74
C PRO A 192 -1.08 -1.35 7.69
N PHE A 193 -0.27 -0.88 6.72
CA PHE A 193 0.34 -1.74 5.70
C PHE A 193 1.35 -2.73 6.25
N HIS A 194 2.06 -2.44 7.33
CA HIS A 194 2.93 -3.44 7.96
C HIS A 194 2.10 -4.46 8.74
N ALA A 195 1.03 -4.00 9.41
CA ALA A 195 0.17 -4.85 10.23
C ALA A 195 -0.47 -6.01 9.44
N ILE A 196 -0.73 -5.84 8.13
CA ILE A 196 -1.28 -6.94 7.29
C ILE A 196 -0.33 -8.15 7.22
N ALA A 197 0.98 -7.91 7.21
CA ALA A 197 2.01 -8.93 7.02
C ALA A 197 2.59 -9.43 8.35
N TYR A 198 2.29 -8.76 9.45
CA TYR A 198 2.72 -9.18 10.78
C TYR A 198 1.79 -10.25 11.36
N PRO A 199 2.30 -11.15 12.21
CA PRO A 199 1.49 -12.12 12.97
C PRO A 199 0.78 -11.42 14.14
N LEU A 200 0.02 -10.35 13.83
CA LEU A 200 -0.80 -9.62 14.80
C LEU A 200 -2.24 -10.13 14.76
N ASP A 201 -2.88 -10.03 15.92
CA ASP A 201 -4.33 -10.19 16.05
C ASP A 201 -5.08 -9.26 15.06
N PRO A 202 -6.07 -9.78 14.31
CA PRO A 202 -6.81 -8.99 13.33
C PRO A 202 -7.55 -7.77 13.90
N MET A 203 -8.03 -7.85 15.16
CA MET A 203 -8.69 -6.72 15.82
C MET A 203 -7.68 -5.62 16.16
N LEU A 204 -6.47 -5.98 16.59
CA LEU A 204 -5.40 -5.02 16.77
C LEU A 204 -5.02 -4.33 15.45
N ALA A 205 -4.98 -5.06 14.33
CA ALA A 205 -4.75 -4.46 13.01
C ALA A 205 -5.85 -3.46 12.62
N LEU A 206 -7.13 -3.76 12.92
CA LEU A 206 -8.25 -2.84 12.74
C LEU A 206 -8.11 -1.59 13.64
N GLU A 207 -7.66 -1.74 14.89
CA GLU A 207 -7.43 -0.60 15.78
C GLU A 207 -6.31 0.33 15.29
N ILE A 208 -5.22 -0.23 14.74
CA ILE A 208 -4.17 0.55 14.06
C ILE A 208 -4.80 1.37 12.92
N SER A 209 -5.55 0.73 12.02
CA SER A 209 -6.26 1.42 10.93
C SER A 209 -7.19 2.52 11.44
N ARG A 210 -7.95 2.28 12.52
CA ARG A 210 -8.85 3.29 13.13
C ARG A 210 -8.09 4.52 13.64
N LYS A 211 -6.93 4.35 14.26
CA LYS A 211 -6.10 5.48 14.72
C LYS A 211 -5.55 6.29 13.54
N TYR A 212 -5.13 5.62 12.47
CA TYR A 212 -4.69 6.30 11.24
C TYR A 212 -5.84 7.05 10.56
N ALA A 213 -7.05 6.48 10.50
CA ALA A 213 -8.23 7.15 9.98
C ALA A 213 -8.60 8.39 10.82
N ALA A 214 -8.59 8.27 12.15
CA ALA A 214 -8.84 9.38 13.05
C ALA A 214 -7.82 10.52 12.85
N HIS A 215 -6.54 10.17 12.67
CA HIS A 215 -5.51 11.15 12.35
C HIS A 215 -5.76 11.86 11.01
N CYS A 216 -6.22 11.15 9.97
CA CYS A 216 -6.62 11.76 8.71
C CYS A 216 -7.79 12.74 8.89
N SER A 217 -8.77 12.43 9.76
CA SER A 217 -9.86 13.35 10.10
C SER A 217 -9.36 14.62 10.82
N VAL A 218 -8.34 14.50 11.68
CA VAL A 218 -7.69 15.65 12.31
C VAL A 218 -6.95 16.52 11.29
N ILE A 219 -6.31 15.92 10.27
CA ILE A 219 -5.70 16.68 9.17
C ILE A 219 -6.78 17.39 8.36
N ALA A 220 -7.84 16.67 7.98
CA ALA A 220 -8.95 17.21 7.20
C ALA A 220 -9.62 18.42 7.87
N SER A 221 -9.81 18.39 9.20
CA SER A 221 -10.43 19.50 9.92
C SER A 221 -9.61 20.79 9.89
N ARG A 222 -8.29 20.72 9.67
CA ARG A 222 -7.42 21.91 9.57
C ARG A 222 -7.73 22.76 8.34
N PHE A 223 -8.27 22.17 7.27
CA PHE A 223 -8.68 22.91 6.08
C PHE A 223 -9.94 23.77 6.30
N SER A 224 -10.70 23.53 7.38
CA SER A 224 -11.88 24.33 7.77
C SER A 224 -12.88 24.54 6.63
N LEU A 225 -13.12 23.52 5.81
CA LEU A 225 -14.09 23.58 4.72
C LEU A 225 -15.54 23.51 5.26
N PRO A 226 -16.49 24.24 4.64
CA PRO A 226 -17.90 24.02 4.92
C PRO A 226 -18.32 22.61 4.46
N PRO A 227 -19.43 22.05 5.00
CA PRO A 227 -19.98 20.81 4.48
C PRO A 227 -20.24 20.88 2.97
N PHE A 228 -19.87 19.83 2.26
CA PHE A 228 -20.08 19.75 0.81
C PHE A 228 -21.55 19.54 0.46
N SER A 229 -21.97 20.13 -0.67
CA SER A 229 -23.30 19.87 -1.25
C SER A 229 -23.21 18.65 -2.16
N HIS A 230 -23.71 17.52 -1.69
CA HIS A 230 -23.72 16.27 -2.48
C HIS A 230 -24.78 16.30 -3.60
N PRO A 231 -24.59 15.48 -4.65
CA PRO A 231 -25.63 15.16 -5.62
C PRO A 231 -26.93 14.72 -4.94
N ALA A 232 -28.08 15.08 -5.52
CA ALA A 232 -29.37 14.64 -5.00
C ALA A 232 -29.48 13.11 -5.08
N PRO A 233 -30.04 12.42 -4.07
CA PRO A 233 -30.11 10.96 -4.04
C PRO A 233 -31.26 10.45 -4.91
N ILE A 234 -31.15 10.66 -6.23
CA ILE A 234 -32.15 10.28 -7.25
C ILE A 234 -31.61 9.10 -8.07
N PRO A 235 -32.41 8.03 -8.25
CA PRO A 235 -32.08 6.92 -9.15
C PRO A 235 -31.68 7.37 -10.57
N ILE A 236 -30.78 6.62 -11.19
CA ILE A 236 -30.33 6.88 -12.56
C ILE A 236 -31.48 6.61 -13.54
N LYS A 237 -31.60 7.43 -14.59
CA LYS A 237 -32.66 7.36 -15.61
C LYS A 237 -34.10 7.55 -15.12
N GLN A 238 -34.30 8.04 -13.90
CA GLN A 238 -35.61 8.52 -13.46
C GLN A 238 -35.85 9.96 -13.96
N GLU A 239 -37.13 10.36 -14.12
CA GLU A 239 -37.49 11.72 -14.52
C GLU A 239 -36.92 12.76 -13.53
N GLY A 240 -36.13 13.72 -14.04
CA GLY A 240 -35.40 14.69 -13.23
C GLY A 240 -34.13 14.15 -12.55
N GLY A 241 -33.77 12.88 -12.77
CA GLY A 241 -32.55 12.23 -12.28
C GLY A 241 -31.35 12.37 -13.23
N TYR A 242 -30.24 11.72 -12.85
CA TYR A 242 -29.01 11.73 -13.65
C TYR A 242 -29.09 10.71 -14.80
N GLU A 243 -28.50 11.05 -15.96
CA GLU A 243 -28.41 10.13 -17.09
C GLU A 243 -27.40 8.99 -16.84
N ARG A 244 -26.31 9.29 -16.12
CA ARG A 244 -25.21 8.37 -15.81
C ARG A 244 -24.77 8.51 -14.36
N LEU A 245 -24.32 7.40 -13.78
CA LEU A 245 -23.68 7.38 -12.47
C LEU A 245 -22.22 7.82 -12.59
N ARG A 246 -21.80 8.86 -11.85
CA ARG A 246 -20.42 9.34 -11.87
C ARG A 246 -19.59 8.65 -10.80
N ILE A 247 -18.53 7.99 -11.25
CA ILE A 247 -17.59 7.24 -10.41
C ILE A 247 -16.23 7.93 -10.46
N GLY A 248 -15.69 8.28 -9.29
CA GLY A 248 -14.37 8.88 -9.18
C GLY A 248 -13.35 7.88 -8.61
N TYR A 249 -12.29 7.56 -9.32
CA TYR A 249 -11.17 6.76 -8.85
C TYR A 249 -10.01 7.66 -8.41
N VAL A 250 -9.59 7.56 -7.16
CA VAL A 250 -8.46 8.33 -6.63
C VAL A 250 -7.29 7.38 -6.39
N SER A 251 -6.15 7.66 -7.01
CA SER A 251 -4.95 6.83 -6.86
C SER A 251 -3.65 7.60 -7.06
N SER A 252 -2.63 7.29 -6.25
CA SER A 252 -1.23 7.63 -6.55
C SER A 252 -0.56 6.68 -7.53
N ASP A 253 -1.25 5.62 -7.95
CA ASP A 253 -0.63 4.47 -8.58
C ASP A 253 -0.99 4.33 -10.07
N PHE A 254 -1.49 5.41 -10.68
CA PHE A 254 -1.66 5.55 -12.12
C PHE A 254 -0.29 5.78 -12.81
N GLY A 255 0.40 4.69 -13.11
CA GLY A 255 1.78 4.65 -13.61
C GLY A 255 2.32 3.21 -13.62
N ASN A 256 3.64 3.04 -13.60
CA ASN A 256 4.26 1.71 -13.52
C ASN A 256 4.20 1.15 -12.09
N HIS A 257 3.00 0.73 -11.70
CA HIS A 257 2.69 0.17 -10.39
C HIS A 257 1.79 -1.07 -10.53
N PRO A 258 1.87 -2.07 -9.63
CA PRO A 258 1.01 -3.26 -9.67
C PRO A 258 -0.49 -2.97 -9.84
N LEU A 259 -1.00 -1.89 -9.25
CA LEU A 259 -2.40 -1.48 -9.43
C LEU A 259 -2.72 -1.24 -10.92
N SER A 260 -1.92 -0.43 -11.61
CA SER A 260 -2.12 -0.13 -13.03
C SER A 260 -1.89 -1.36 -13.94
N HIS A 261 -0.98 -2.26 -13.55
CA HIS A 261 -0.76 -3.52 -14.28
C HIS A 261 -2.01 -4.40 -14.29
N LEU A 262 -2.82 -4.31 -13.24
CA LEU A 262 -3.99 -5.15 -13.02
C LEU A 262 -5.30 -4.47 -13.40
N MET A 263 -5.41 -3.16 -13.20
CA MET A 263 -6.64 -2.40 -13.41
C MET A 263 -6.65 -1.56 -14.68
N GLY A 264 -5.58 -1.56 -15.48
CA GLY A 264 -5.38 -0.62 -16.59
C GLY A 264 -6.61 -0.41 -17.48
N SER A 265 -7.24 -1.49 -17.97
CA SER A 265 -8.44 -1.40 -18.81
C SER A 265 -9.74 -1.05 -18.07
N VAL A 266 -9.82 -1.28 -16.76
CA VAL A 266 -11.08 -1.17 -15.99
C VAL A 266 -11.75 0.17 -16.23
N PHE A 267 -10.96 1.25 -16.16
CA PHE A 267 -11.44 2.62 -16.27
C PHE A 267 -12.08 2.93 -17.62
N GLY A 268 -11.62 2.30 -18.71
CA GLY A 268 -12.19 2.44 -20.05
C GLY A 268 -13.30 1.45 -20.38
N MET A 269 -13.45 0.37 -19.60
CA MET A 269 -14.39 -0.73 -19.85
C MET A 269 -15.79 -0.53 -19.24
N HIS A 270 -15.97 0.47 -18.38
CA HIS A 270 -17.29 0.81 -17.84
C HIS A 270 -18.30 1.10 -18.96
N ASN A 271 -19.56 0.74 -18.74
CA ASN A 271 -20.61 1.00 -19.74
C ASN A 271 -20.92 2.50 -19.82
N ARG A 272 -20.33 3.18 -20.81
CA ARG A 272 -20.48 4.63 -21.04
C ARG A 272 -21.92 5.11 -21.23
N LYS A 273 -22.88 4.22 -21.50
CA LYS A 273 -24.32 4.58 -21.55
C LYS A 273 -24.91 4.85 -20.16
N ASN A 274 -24.32 4.28 -19.10
CA ASN A 274 -24.89 4.30 -17.76
C ASN A 274 -23.90 4.83 -16.70
N VAL A 275 -22.60 4.80 -16.99
CA VAL A 275 -21.53 5.18 -16.06
C VAL A 275 -20.62 6.22 -16.72
N GLU A 276 -20.24 7.22 -15.95
CA GLU A 276 -19.28 8.27 -16.32
C GLU A 276 -18.09 8.18 -15.36
N VAL A 277 -16.87 7.99 -15.90
CA VAL A 277 -15.68 7.67 -15.09
C VAL A 277 -14.72 8.86 -15.00
N PHE A 278 -14.28 9.16 -13.79
CA PHE A 278 -13.26 10.15 -13.48
C PHE A 278 -12.06 9.49 -12.78
N CYS A 279 -10.85 9.77 -13.22
CA CYS A 279 -9.61 9.32 -12.58
C CYS A 279 -8.82 10.52 -12.06
N TYR A 280 -8.57 10.56 -10.75
CA TYR A 280 -7.80 11.61 -10.07
C TYR A 280 -6.42 11.07 -9.68
N ALA A 281 -5.39 11.48 -10.41
CA ALA A 281 -4.02 11.04 -10.18
C ALA A 281 -3.32 11.86 -9.10
N LEU A 282 -2.99 11.22 -7.98
CA LEU A 282 -2.23 11.83 -6.89
C LEU A 282 -0.73 11.89 -7.17
N SER A 283 -0.25 11.22 -8.22
CA SER A 283 1.14 11.19 -8.65
C SER A 283 1.35 11.86 -10.01
N PRO A 284 2.50 12.54 -10.21
CA PRO A 284 2.85 13.10 -11.51
C PRO A 284 2.91 12.01 -12.59
N ASN A 285 2.74 12.42 -13.84
CA ASN A 285 2.94 11.53 -14.98
C ASN A 285 4.37 10.98 -15.02
N ASP A 286 4.52 9.66 -14.92
CA ASP A 286 5.81 8.97 -14.96
C ASP A 286 6.31 8.66 -16.39
N GLY A 287 5.54 9.04 -17.41
CA GLY A 287 5.88 8.84 -18.82
C GLY A 287 5.70 7.41 -19.33
N THR A 288 5.21 6.50 -18.49
CA THR A 288 5.14 5.08 -18.82
C THR A 288 3.90 4.74 -19.66
N GLU A 289 3.96 3.61 -20.38
CA GLU A 289 2.83 3.10 -21.18
C GLU A 289 1.54 2.96 -20.35
N TRP A 290 1.67 2.62 -19.07
CA TRP A 290 0.56 2.43 -18.16
C TRP A 290 -0.21 3.72 -17.90
N ARG A 291 0.52 4.82 -17.61
CA ARG A 291 -0.09 6.13 -17.39
C ARG A 291 -0.74 6.65 -18.66
N GLN A 292 -0.05 6.58 -19.80
CA GLN A 292 -0.55 7.03 -21.09
C GLN A 292 -1.85 6.32 -21.48
N ARG A 293 -1.89 5.00 -21.27
CA ARG A 293 -3.06 4.18 -21.58
C ARG A 293 -4.27 4.56 -20.74
N ILE A 294 -4.12 4.59 -19.42
CA ILE A 294 -5.24 4.95 -18.51
C ILE A 294 -5.76 6.36 -18.85
N GLN A 295 -4.86 7.30 -19.14
CA GLN A 295 -5.22 8.64 -19.59
C GLN A 295 -6.03 8.66 -20.89
N SER A 296 -5.72 7.77 -21.83
CA SER A 296 -6.41 7.69 -23.12
C SER A 296 -7.75 6.94 -23.07
N GLU A 297 -7.88 5.96 -22.16
CA GLU A 297 -9.04 5.07 -22.09
C GLU A 297 -10.12 5.56 -21.12
N ALA A 298 -9.71 6.21 -20.01
CA ALA A 298 -10.64 6.84 -19.07
C ALA A 298 -11.38 8.02 -19.73
N GLU A 299 -12.65 8.21 -19.38
CA GLU A 299 -13.45 9.31 -19.95
C GLU A 299 -12.94 10.67 -19.47
N HIS A 300 -12.65 10.79 -18.17
CA HIS A 300 -12.01 11.97 -17.58
C HIS A 300 -10.79 11.55 -16.78
N PHE A 301 -9.62 12.13 -17.08
CA PHE A 301 -8.40 11.92 -16.32
C PHE A 301 -7.82 13.27 -15.88
N VAL A 302 -7.70 13.46 -14.58
CA VAL A 302 -7.21 14.71 -13.99
C VAL A 302 -5.93 14.45 -13.19
N ASP A 303 -4.85 15.12 -13.57
CA ASP A 303 -3.64 15.15 -12.75
C ASP A 303 -3.82 16.17 -11.62
N VAL A 304 -3.93 15.66 -10.40
CA VAL A 304 -4.10 16.47 -9.18
C VAL A 304 -2.88 16.42 -8.27
N SER A 305 -1.76 15.88 -8.76
CA SER A 305 -0.56 15.63 -7.96
C SER A 305 0.05 16.90 -7.35
N ALA A 306 -0.09 18.04 -8.04
CA ALA A 306 0.37 19.35 -7.60
C ALA A 306 -0.64 20.11 -6.71
N MET A 307 -1.85 19.58 -6.51
CA MET A 307 -2.93 20.27 -5.78
C MET A 307 -2.93 19.91 -4.28
N THR A 308 -3.38 20.83 -3.42
CA THR A 308 -3.61 20.58 -1.99
C THR A 308 -4.88 19.75 -1.78
N SER A 309 -5.00 19.07 -0.64
CA SER A 309 -6.04 18.03 -0.47
C SER A 309 -7.44 18.64 -0.46
N ASP A 310 -7.57 19.88 0.03
CA ASP A 310 -8.83 20.63 0.03
C ASP A 310 -9.27 21.04 -1.38
N THR A 311 -8.33 21.45 -2.24
CA THR A 311 -8.62 21.75 -3.65
C THR A 311 -9.10 20.51 -4.38
N ILE A 312 -8.47 19.35 -4.12
CA ILE A 312 -8.90 18.08 -4.72
C ILE A 312 -10.31 17.70 -4.26
N ALA A 313 -10.61 17.83 -2.96
CA ALA A 313 -11.94 17.55 -2.43
C ALA A 313 -13.01 18.48 -3.03
N LYS A 314 -12.72 19.78 -3.21
CA LYS A 314 -13.62 20.73 -3.89
C LYS A 314 -13.87 20.31 -5.33
N LEU A 315 -12.82 20.00 -6.08
CA LEU A 315 -12.92 19.54 -7.46
C LEU A 315 -13.82 18.29 -7.58
N ILE A 316 -13.57 17.28 -6.75
CA ILE A 316 -14.40 16.05 -6.72
C ILE A 316 -15.89 16.37 -6.45
N ASN A 317 -16.18 17.34 -5.59
CA ASN A 317 -17.55 17.75 -5.29
C ASN A 317 -18.18 18.61 -6.41
N GLU A 318 -17.37 19.43 -7.09
CA GLU A 318 -17.77 20.22 -8.26
C GLU A 318 -18.11 19.30 -9.45
N ASP A 319 -17.33 18.24 -9.64
CA ASP A 319 -17.58 17.17 -10.62
C ASP A 319 -18.82 16.32 -10.29
N LYS A 320 -19.45 16.54 -9.12
CA LYS A 320 -20.65 15.84 -8.66
C LYS A 320 -20.50 14.32 -8.63
N ILE A 321 -19.32 13.84 -8.21
CA ILE A 321 -19.06 12.41 -8.03
C ILE A 321 -20.06 11.83 -7.03
N GLN A 322 -20.82 10.80 -7.45
CA GLN A 322 -21.74 10.08 -6.58
C GLN A 322 -21.02 9.00 -5.76
N ILE A 323 -20.07 8.28 -6.36
CA ILE A 323 -19.30 7.23 -5.69
C ILE A 323 -17.80 7.49 -5.87
N LEU A 324 -17.08 7.69 -4.76
CA LEU A 324 -15.64 7.93 -4.76
C LEU A 324 -14.89 6.69 -4.28
N ILE A 325 -13.97 6.20 -5.10
CA ILE A 325 -13.21 4.97 -4.90
C ILE A 325 -11.79 5.31 -4.45
N ASN A 326 -11.44 4.82 -3.26
CA ASN A 326 -10.09 4.84 -2.72
C ASN A 326 -9.32 3.62 -3.23
N LEU A 327 -8.36 3.85 -4.13
CA LEU A 327 -7.50 2.80 -4.69
C LEU A 327 -6.11 2.74 -4.01
N ASN A 328 -5.91 3.40 -2.88
CA ASN A 328 -4.64 3.39 -2.15
C ASN A 328 -4.75 2.71 -0.78
N GLY A 329 -5.80 3.03 -0.01
CA GLY A 329 -5.86 2.75 1.42
C GLY A 329 -4.63 3.33 2.14
N TYR A 330 -3.86 2.50 2.83
CA TYR A 330 -2.67 2.94 3.58
C TYR A 330 -1.33 2.59 2.91
N THR A 331 -1.25 2.79 1.59
CA THR A 331 0.00 2.65 0.82
C THR A 331 0.71 4.00 0.61
N LYS A 332 1.93 3.94 0.08
CA LYS A 332 2.73 5.14 -0.23
C LYS A 332 2.00 6.02 -1.24
N GLY A 333 1.93 7.33 -0.98
CA GLY A 333 1.26 8.29 -1.86
C GLY A 333 -0.22 8.51 -1.56
N ALA A 334 -0.81 7.72 -0.65
CA ALA A 334 -2.19 7.89 -0.22
C ALA A 334 -2.45 9.27 0.42
N ARG A 335 -3.60 9.87 0.11
CA ARG A 335 -4.08 11.14 0.67
C ARG A 335 -5.48 10.96 1.24
N ASN A 336 -5.58 10.13 2.28
CA ASN A 336 -6.85 9.71 2.88
C ASN A 336 -7.64 10.86 3.53
N GLU A 337 -6.99 11.98 3.83
CA GLU A 337 -7.66 13.20 4.28
C GLU A 337 -8.64 13.76 3.24
N ILE A 338 -8.45 13.48 1.94
CA ILE A 338 -9.44 13.81 0.89
C ILE A 338 -10.76 13.12 1.19
N PHE A 339 -10.72 11.83 1.52
CA PHE A 339 -11.89 11.04 1.86
C PHE A 339 -12.46 11.42 3.23
N ALA A 340 -11.61 11.81 4.19
CA ALA A 340 -12.07 12.29 5.48
C ALA A 340 -12.88 13.60 5.39
N MET A 341 -12.62 14.44 4.38
CA MET A 341 -13.42 15.62 4.05
C MET A 341 -14.77 15.29 3.39
N LYS A 342 -14.99 14.03 2.99
CA LYS A 342 -16.23 13.51 2.40
C LYS A 342 -16.78 14.36 1.24
N PRO A 343 -16.07 14.51 0.10
CA PRO A 343 -16.57 15.27 -1.04
C PRO A 343 -17.70 14.56 -1.83
N ALA A 344 -17.82 13.23 -1.69
CA ALA A 344 -18.85 12.40 -2.31
C ALA A 344 -19.74 11.73 -1.25
N PRO A 345 -21.03 11.45 -1.56
CA PRO A 345 -21.96 10.86 -0.59
C PRO A 345 -21.71 9.38 -0.29
N ILE A 346 -21.07 8.65 -1.21
CA ILE A 346 -20.66 7.25 -1.02
C ILE A 346 -19.17 7.15 -1.27
N GLN A 347 -18.42 6.55 -0.34
CA GLN A 347 -16.99 6.32 -0.48
C GLN A 347 -16.63 4.86 -0.27
N VAL A 348 -15.77 4.32 -1.13
CA VAL A 348 -15.51 2.88 -1.21
C VAL A 348 -14.01 2.62 -1.19
N SER A 349 -13.55 1.68 -0.37
CA SER A 349 -12.19 1.14 -0.46
C SER A 349 -12.17 -0.01 -1.46
N TYR A 350 -11.18 -0.01 -2.35
CA TYR A 350 -11.00 -1.11 -3.30
C TYR A 350 -9.52 -1.36 -3.64
N MET A 351 -9.13 -2.65 -3.60
CA MET A 351 -7.92 -3.27 -4.15
C MET A 351 -6.55 -2.78 -3.65
N GLY A 352 -6.27 -1.48 -3.63
CA GLY A 352 -4.92 -0.96 -3.35
C GLY A 352 -4.38 -1.28 -1.97
N PHE A 353 -5.26 -1.57 -1.02
CA PHE A 353 -4.90 -1.97 0.33
C PHE A 353 -5.68 -3.23 0.74
N PRO A 354 -5.01 -4.37 0.99
CA PRO A 354 -5.66 -5.65 1.28
C PRO A 354 -6.04 -5.75 2.77
N GLY A 355 -6.84 -4.79 3.25
CA GLY A 355 -7.30 -4.71 4.62
C GLY A 355 -8.33 -3.60 4.82
N THR A 356 -8.81 -3.46 6.05
CA THR A 356 -9.74 -2.38 6.44
C THR A 356 -9.03 -1.04 6.57
N THR A 357 -9.67 0.01 6.07
CA THR A 357 -9.25 1.40 6.30
C THR A 357 -9.50 1.83 7.75
N GLY A 358 -10.36 1.13 8.51
CA GLY A 358 -10.74 1.54 9.87
C GLY A 358 -11.49 2.88 9.92
N ALA A 359 -11.83 3.46 8.77
CA ALA A 359 -12.37 4.80 8.66
C ALA A 359 -13.89 4.81 8.75
N THR A 360 -14.44 5.75 9.52
CA THR A 360 -15.89 6.00 9.57
C THR A 360 -16.41 6.80 8.37
N TYR A 361 -15.50 7.26 7.51
CA TYR A 361 -15.80 7.99 6.29
C TYR A 361 -15.70 7.12 5.03
N ILE A 362 -15.35 5.84 5.14
CA ILE A 362 -15.41 4.89 4.02
C ILE A 362 -16.56 3.92 4.29
N ASP A 363 -17.55 3.91 3.41
CA ASP A 363 -18.80 3.19 3.59
C ASP A 363 -18.67 1.70 3.26
N TYR A 364 -17.98 1.39 2.18
CA TYR A 364 -17.91 0.03 1.63
C TYR A 364 -16.48 -0.44 1.37
N LEU A 365 -16.28 -1.75 1.49
CA LEU A 365 -15.08 -2.45 1.03
C LEU A 365 -15.51 -3.46 -0.04
N VAL A 366 -15.03 -3.27 -1.26
CA VAL A 366 -15.25 -4.22 -2.37
C VAL A 366 -14.27 -5.38 -2.23
N THR A 367 -14.81 -6.58 -2.05
CA THR A 367 -14.09 -7.84 -1.80
C THR A 367 -14.91 -9.01 -2.37
N ASP A 368 -14.62 -10.25 -1.99
CA ASP A 368 -15.40 -11.44 -2.36
C ASP A 368 -15.65 -12.33 -1.14
N GLU A 369 -16.54 -13.30 -1.33
CA GLU A 369 -17.03 -14.17 -0.25
C GLU A 369 -15.91 -15.04 0.33
N PHE A 370 -14.92 -15.43 -0.48
CA PHE A 370 -13.82 -16.26 -0.01
C PHE A 370 -12.80 -15.43 0.80
N VAL A 371 -12.45 -14.24 0.31
CA VAL A 371 -11.44 -13.36 0.90
C VAL A 371 -11.94 -12.72 2.19
N SER A 372 -13.19 -12.29 2.23
CA SER A 372 -13.78 -11.63 3.40
C SER A 372 -15.17 -12.20 3.69
N PRO A 373 -15.27 -13.48 4.13
CA PRO A 373 -16.56 -14.06 4.48
C PRO A 373 -17.19 -13.29 5.64
N LEU A 374 -18.52 -13.20 5.68
CA LEU A 374 -19.23 -12.38 6.67
C LEU A 374 -18.99 -12.83 8.12
N GLN A 375 -18.54 -14.06 8.36
CA GLN A 375 -18.10 -14.51 9.70
C GLN A 375 -16.93 -13.66 10.24
N TYR A 376 -16.09 -13.11 9.35
CA TYR A 376 -15.00 -12.20 9.68
C TYR A 376 -15.40 -10.73 9.49
N ALA A 377 -16.68 -10.39 9.33
CA ALA A 377 -17.08 -8.99 9.15
C ALA A 377 -16.68 -8.07 10.32
N HIS A 378 -16.48 -8.64 11.52
CA HIS A 378 -16.10 -7.90 12.73
C HIS A 378 -14.70 -7.27 12.66
N ILE A 379 -13.80 -7.76 11.79
CA ILE A 379 -12.45 -7.19 11.61
C ILE A 379 -12.40 -6.08 10.55
N TYR A 380 -13.54 -5.65 10.02
CA TYR A 380 -13.65 -4.55 9.04
C TYR A 380 -14.54 -3.43 9.59
N SER A 381 -14.17 -2.17 9.35
CA SER A 381 -15.05 -1.04 9.65
C SER A 381 -16.10 -0.81 8.56
N GLU A 382 -15.75 -1.11 7.32
CA GLU A 382 -16.58 -0.92 6.14
C GLU A 382 -17.66 -2.00 6.00
N LYS A 383 -18.70 -1.69 5.21
CA LYS A 383 -19.64 -2.70 4.76
C LYS A 383 -19.07 -3.48 3.59
N ILE A 384 -18.89 -4.77 3.82
CA ILE A 384 -18.43 -5.75 2.85
C ILE A 384 -19.40 -5.84 1.66
N VAL A 385 -18.87 -5.66 0.46
CA VAL A 385 -19.54 -5.92 -0.82
C VAL A 385 -18.85 -7.07 -1.52
N HIS A 386 -19.55 -8.19 -1.67
CA HIS A 386 -19.01 -9.36 -2.35
C HIS A 386 -19.27 -9.28 -3.86
N LEU A 387 -18.19 -9.21 -4.64
CA LEU A 387 -18.26 -9.47 -6.07
C LEU A 387 -18.34 -10.98 -6.35
N PRO A 388 -18.95 -11.40 -7.46
CA PRO A 388 -18.91 -12.78 -7.91
C PRO A 388 -17.48 -13.21 -8.25
N HIS A 389 -17.16 -14.48 -7.98
CA HIS A 389 -15.88 -15.15 -8.31
C HIS A 389 -14.66 -14.59 -7.56
N CYS A 390 -14.16 -13.41 -7.95
CA CYS A 390 -12.97 -12.78 -7.40
C CYS A 390 -13.16 -11.27 -7.28
N TYR A 391 -12.73 -10.68 -6.17
CA TYR A 391 -12.64 -9.22 -6.07
C TYR A 391 -11.43 -8.64 -6.81
N PHE A 392 -10.40 -9.46 -7.02
CA PHE A 392 -9.11 -9.05 -7.51
C PHE A 392 -9.11 -9.07 -9.04
N VAL A 393 -9.33 -7.91 -9.64
CA VAL A 393 -9.29 -7.76 -11.10
C VAL A 393 -7.86 -7.89 -11.61
N ASN A 394 -7.72 -8.30 -12.85
CA ASN A 394 -6.46 -8.23 -13.58
C ASN A 394 -6.71 -8.02 -15.07
N ASP A 395 -5.70 -7.49 -15.75
CA ASP A 395 -5.79 -6.99 -17.14
C ASP A 395 -4.97 -7.83 -18.12
N TYR A 396 -4.61 -9.06 -17.73
CA TYR A 396 -3.58 -9.82 -18.44
C TYR A 396 -4.07 -10.37 -19.78
N LYS A 397 -5.38 -10.63 -19.91
CA LYS A 397 -5.97 -10.99 -21.20
C LYS A 397 -5.94 -9.82 -22.18
N GLN A 398 -5.86 -8.57 -21.73
CA GLN A 398 -5.83 -7.41 -22.60
C GLN A 398 -4.38 -7.03 -22.93
N LYS A 399 -3.49 -7.07 -21.93
CA LYS A 399 -2.14 -6.50 -22.04
C LYS A 399 -1.04 -7.54 -22.18
N ASN A 400 -1.20 -8.72 -21.60
CA ASN A 400 -0.11 -9.68 -21.40
C ASN A 400 -0.30 -10.99 -22.17
N GLN A 401 -1.06 -11.00 -23.28
CA GLN A 401 -1.14 -12.20 -24.13
C GLN A 401 0.18 -12.50 -24.83
N ASP A 402 0.98 -11.48 -25.13
CA ASP A 402 2.30 -11.58 -25.77
C ASP A 402 3.28 -12.45 -24.96
N VAL A 403 3.15 -12.50 -23.63
CA VAL A 403 3.98 -13.34 -22.77
C VAL A 403 3.73 -14.83 -22.99
N LEU A 404 2.61 -15.18 -23.64
CA LEU A 404 2.20 -16.54 -23.96
C LEU A 404 2.64 -16.98 -25.37
N ASP A 405 3.32 -16.11 -26.14
CA ASP A 405 3.79 -16.45 -27.48
C ASP A 405 4.71 -17.68 -27.45
N PRO A 406 4.35 -18.78 -28.15
CA PRO A 406 5.18 -19.97 -28.24
C PRO A 406 6.57 -19.72 -28.84
N ASN A 407 6.73 -18.68 -29.67
CA ASN A 407 8.02 -18.36 -30.33
C ASN A 407 9.00 -17.64 -29.39
N CYS A 408 8.51 -17.10 -28.28
CA CYS A 408 9.29 -16.32 -27.33
C CYS A 408 9.45 -17.06 -25.98
N GLN A 409 9.40 -18.39 -25.97
CA GLN A 409 9.49 -19.15 -24.73
C GLN A 409 10.92 -19.13 -24.16
N PRO A 410 11.09 -18.77 -22.88
CA PRO A 410 12.38 -18.78 -22.23
C PRO A 410 12.85 -20.21 -21.98
N LYS A 411 14.14 -20.37 -21.71
CA LYS A 411 14.74 -21.61 -21.22
C LYS A 411 15.24 -21.43 -19.79
N ARG A 412 15.37 -22.53 -19.05
CA ARG A 412 15.93 -22.52 -17.70
C ARG A 412 17.38 -22.05 -17.71
N SER A 413 18.16 -22.50 -18.69
CA SER A 413 19.54 -22.03 -18.93
C SER A 413 19.68 -20.51 -19.09
N ASP A 414 18.69 -19.80 -19.63
CA ASP A 414 18.73 -18.33 -19.79
C ASP A 414 18.82 -17.60 -18.44
N TYR A 415 18.36 -18.24 -17.35
CA TYR A 415 18.32 -17.69 -15.99
C TYR A 415 19.23 -18.45 -15.02
N GLY A 416 20.11 -19.33 -15.52
CA GLY A 416 20.97 -20.17 -14.69
C GLY A 416 20.21 -21.20 -13.85
N LEU A 417 19.01 -21.60 -14.29
CA LEU A 417 18.18 -22.60 -13.62
C LEU A 417 18.55 -24.02 -14.10
N PRO A 418 18.51 -25.03 -13.21
CA PRO A 418 18.81 -26.42 -13.56
C PRO A 418 17.71 -27.07 -14.40
N GLU A 419 18.09 -27.77 -15.47
CA GLU A 419 17.16 -28.44 -16.39
C GLU A 419 16.60 -29.75 -15.81
N ASP A 420 17.32 -30.39 -14.89
CA ASP A 420 17.07 -31.75 -14.38
C ASP A 420 16.34 -31.80 -13.02
N LYS A 421 16.15 -30.65 -12.37
CA LYS A 421 15.51 -30.55 -11.04
C LYS A 421 14.03 -30.18 -11.12
N PHE A 422 13.27 -30.58 -10.10
CA PHE A 422 11.97 -29.95 -9.80
C PHE A 422 12.18 -28.53 -9.27
N LEU A 423 11.52 -27.53 -9.84
CA LEU A 423 11.61 -26.14 -9.41
C LEU A 423 10.35 -25.72 -8.65
N PHE A 424 10.46 -25.65 -7.34
CA PHE A 424 9.54 -24.85 -6.54
C PHE A 424 9.87 -23.37 -6.73
N ALA A 425 8.88 -22.49 -6.73
CA ALA A 425 9.10 -21.06 -6.89
C ALA A 425 8.32 -20.23 -5.85
N CYS A 426 8.92 -19.12 -5.42
CA CYS A 426 8.22 -18.06 -4.71
C CYS A 426 8.82 -16.71 -5.10
N PHE A 427 8.05 -15.89 -5.82
CA PHE A 427 8.50 -14.58 -6.31
C PHE A 427 7.94 -13.41 -5.49
N ASN A 428 7.46 -13.70 -4.29
CA ASN A 428 7.07 -12.70 -3.34
C ASN A 428 8.31 -11.95 -2.79
N GLN A 429 8.12 -10.71 -2.35
CA GLN A 429 9.15 -10.03 -1.58
C GLN A 429 9.41 -10.78 -0.27
N LEU A 430 10.67 -10.77 0.17
CA LEU A 430 11.12 -11.61 1.28
C LEU A 430 10.43 -11.29 2.62
N TYR A 431 9.91 -10.07 2.81
CA TYR A 431 9.18 -9.70 4.02
C TYR A 431 7.90 -10.53 4.26
N LYS A 432 7.37 -11.21 3.22
CA LYS A 432 6.18 -12.08 3.32
C LYS A 432 6.51 -13.47 3.87
N MET A 433 7.78 -13.77 4.11
CA MET A 433 8.24 -15.05 4.66
C MET A 433 8.52 -14.92 6.14
N ASP A 434 8.37 -16.03 6.86
CA ASP A 434 8.76 -16.15 8.25
C ASP A 434 9.41 -17.52 8.52
N PRO A 435 9.90 -17.76 9.74
CA PRO A 435 10.54 -19.03 10.08
C PRO A 435 9.65 -20.25 9.85
N GLU A 436 8.36 -20.19 10.18
CA GLU A 436 7.45 -21.33 10.03
C GLU A 436 7.30 -21.70 8.54
N ILE A 437 7.01 -20.72 7.70
CA ILE A 437 6.86 -20.91 6.25
C ILE A 437 8.14 -21.47 5.64
N PHE A 438 9.29 -20.86 5.95
CA PHE A 438 10.56 -21.25 5.34
C PHE A 438 11.06 -22.62 5.84
N ASN A 439 10.79 -22.97 7.10
CA ASN A 439 11.04 -24.32 7.62
C ASN A 439 10.20 -25.38 6.90
N THR A 440 8.92 -25.10 6.63
CA THR A 440 8.09 -25.99 5.82
C THR A 440 8.68 -26.18 4.43
N TRP A 441 9.18 -25.11 3.79
CA TRP A 441 9.84 -25.24 2.49
C TRP A 441 11.15 -26.04 2.57
N CYS A 442 11.94 -25.87 3.63
CA CYS A 442 13.11 -26.71 3.87
C CYS A 442 12.74 -28.19 4.02
N ASN A 443 11.63 -28.51 4.69
CA ASN A 443 11.12 -29.87 4.80
C ASN A 443 10.68 -30.43 3.44
N ILE A 444 9.99 -29.64 2.62
CA ILE A 444 9.63 -30.03 1.23
C ILE A 444 10.90 -30.38 0.45
N LEU A 445 11.94 -29.53 0.48
CA LEU A 445 13.19 -29.76 -0.24
C LEU A 445 13.94 -31.02 0.23
N LYS A 446 13.89 -31.34 1.53
CA LYS A 446 14.45 -32.60 2.07
C LYS A 446 13.68 -33.83 1.62
N ARG A 447 12.36 -33.72 1.47
CA ARG A 447 11.47 -34.81 1.01
C ARG A 447 11.49 -34.99 -0.51
N VAL A 448 11.95 -33.99 -1.25
CA VAL A 448 12.10 -34.02 -2.72
C VAL A 448 13.56 -33.68 -3.07
N PRO A 449 14.51 -34.60 -2.88
CA PRO A 449 15.95 -34.27 -2.94
C PRO A 449 16.41 -33.74 -4.30
N ASN A 450 15.82 -34.21 -5.41
CA ASN A 450 16.09 -33.67 -6.75
C ASN A 450 15.21 -32.44 -7.07
N SER A 451 15.22 -31.45 -6.19
CA SER A 451 14.48 -30.19 -6.35
C SER A 451 15.27 -28.98 -5.91
N ALA A 452 14.84 -27.79 -6.34
CA ALA A 452 15.32 -26.51 -5.86
C ALA A 452 14.15 -25.54 -5.65
N LEU A 453 14.34 -24.60 -4.73
CA LEU A 453 13.46 -23.47 -4.47
C LEU A 453 14.05 -22.21 -5.11
N TRP A 454 13.32 -21.65 -6.05
CA TRP A 454 13.65 -20.45 -6.78
C TRP A 454 12.95 -19.22 -6.19
N LEU A 455 13.74 -18.29 -5.66
CA LEU A 455 13.30 -17.10 -4.95
C LEU A 455 13.66 -15.80 -5.69
N LEU A 456 12.87 -14.76 -5.43
CA LEU A 456 13.19 -13.40 -5.87
C LEU A 456 14.21 -12.76 -4.94
N LYS A 457 15.28 -12.19 -5.53
CA LYS A 457 16.31 -11.44 -4.79
C LYS A 457 15.85 -10.03 -4.46
N PHE A 458 14.90 -9.90 -3.53
CA PHE A 458 14.36 -8.59 -3.18
C PHE A 458 13.87 -8.48 -1.71
N PRO A 459 14.60 -7.74 -0.86
CA PRO A 459 15.87 -7.07 -1.11
C PRO A 459 17.06 -8.05 -1.18
N ALA A 460 18.13 -7.67 -1.89
CA ALA A 460 19.32 -8.51 -2.06
C ALA A 460 20.00 -8.91 -0.73
N ALA A 461 19.91 -8.06 0.29
CA ALA A 461 20.49 -8.32 1.62
C ALA A 461 19.90 -9.56 2.32
N GLY A 462 18.69 -10.02 1.95
CA GLY A 462 18.08 -11.21 2.52
C GLY A 462 18.63 -12.54 1.95
N GLU A 463 19.29 -12.52 0.78
CA GLU A 463 19.73 -13.74 0.09
C GLU A 463 20.66 -14.59 0.96
N MET A 464 21.76 -14.02 1.45
CA MET A 464 22.75 -14.79 2.22
C MET A 464 22.16 -15.34 3.52
N ARG A 465 21.23 -14.61 4.14
CA ARG A 465 20.57 -15.01 5.38
C ARG A 465 19.68 -16.22 5.15
N LEU A 466 18.86 -16.21 4.10
CA LEU A 466 18.03 -17.36 3.74
C LEU A 466 18.87 -18.58 3.33
N ARG A 467 19.97 -18.39 2.59
CA ARG A 467 20.90 -19.48 2.27
C ARG A 467 21.51 -20.10 3.53
N ALA A 468 22.00 -19.28 4.44
CA ALA A 468 22.58 -19.74 5.71
C ALA A 468 21.53 -20.45 6.59
N TYR A 469 20.32 -19.89 6.65
CA TYR A 469 19.21 -20.49 7.38
C TYR A 469 18.82 -21.86 6.79
N ALA A 470 18.68 -21.96 5.47
CA ALA A 470 18.37 -23.22 4.78
C ALA A 470 19.47 -24.28 5.04
N ALA A 471 20.73 -23.90 4.96
CA ALA A 471 21.86 -24.79 5.26
C ALA A 471 21.81 -25.30 6.71
N ALA A 472 21.48 -24.44 7.68
CA ALA A 472 21.28 -24.84 9.07
C ALA A 472 20.10 -25.83 9.26
N GLN A 473 19.11 -25.81 8.37
CA GLN A 473 17.98 -26.76 8.33
C GLN A 473 18.27 -28.05 7.53
N GLY A 474 19.49 -28.22 7.03
CA GLY A 474 19.94 -29.40 6.28
C GLY A 474 19.64 -29.39 4.78
N VAL A 475 19.31 -28.22 4.21
CA VAL A 475 19.09 -28.06 2.76
C VAL A 475 20.42 -27.84 2.04
N GLN A 476 20.62 -28.48 0.89
CA GLN A 476 21.87 -28.33 0.14
C GLN A 476 21.96 -26.97 -0.56
N PRO A 477 23.17 -26.37 -0.70
CA PRO A 477 23.32 -25.02 -1.28
C PRO A 477 22.75 -24.86 -2.69
N ASP A 478 22.80 -25.91 -3.50
CA ASP A 478 22.31 -25.98 -4.88
C ASP A 478 20.79 -26.21 -4.99
N GLN A 479 20.08 -26.31 -3.85
CA GLN A 479 18.61 -26.34 -3.78
C GLN A 479 18.00 -24.96 -3.52
N ILE A 480 18.80 -23.91 -3.31
CA ILE A 480 18.30 -22.54 -3.13
C ILE A 480 18.83 -21.67 -4.26
N ILE A 481 17.94 -21.10 -5.06
CA ILE A 481 18.30 -20.30 -6.24
C ILE A 481 17.66 -18.92 -6.11
N PHE A 482 18.41 -17.87 -6.43
CA PHE A 482 17.93 -16.50 -6.45
C PHE A 482 18.14 -15.90 -7.83
N THR A 483 17.16 -15.10 -8.27
CA THR A 483 17.29 -14.26 -9.47
C THR A 483 16.87 -12.84 -9.16
N ASP A 484 17.44 -11.88 -9.89
CA ASP A 484 17.07 -10.47 -9.79
C ASP A 484 15.62 -10.21 -10.22
N VAL A 485 15.13 -9.03 -9.83
CA VAL A 485 13.83 -8.50 -10.26
C VAL A 485 13.87 -8.26 -11.77
N ALA A 486 12.90 -8.82 -12.48
CA ALA A 486 12.76 -8.65 -13.92
C ALA A 486 11.64 -7.65 -14.25
N MET A 487 11.68 -7.10 -15.47
CA MET A 487 10.56 -6.32 -15.99
C MET A 487 9.29 -7.18 -16.06
N LYS A 488 8.12 -6.55 -15.94
CA LYS A 488 6.83 -7.24 -15.77
C LYS A 488 6.58 -8.38 -16.77
N GLY A 489 6.76 -8.12 -18.07
CA GLY A 489 6.53 -9.12 -19.11
C GLY A 489 7.48 -10.32 -18.99
N GLU A 490 8.76 -10.07 -18.73
CA GLU A 490 9.77 -11.11 -18.51
C GLU A 490 9.51 -11.87 -17.21
N HIS A 491 9.12 -11.19 -16.13
CA HIS A 491 8.74 -11.81 -14.86
C HIS A 491 7.62 -12.84 -15.03
N ILE A 492 6.55 -12.47 -15.73
CA ILE A 492 5.44 -13.39 -16.04
C ILE A 492 5.94 -14.53 -16.92
N ARG A 493 6.66 -14.21 -18.01
CA ARG A 493 7.13 -15.19 -18.98
C ARG A 493 8.03 -16.25 -18.35
N ARG A 494 9.04 -15.85 -17.56
CA ARG A 494 9.96 -16.78 -16.90
C ARG A 494 9.31 -17.61 -15.80
N SER A 495 8.15 -17.17 -15.28
CA SER A 495 7.43 -17.93 -14.25
C SER A 495 6.95 -19.29 -14.77
N SER A 496 6.79 -19.47 -16.08
CA SER A 496 6.42 -20.77 -16.68
C SER A 496 7.53 -21.82 -16.59
N LEU A 497 8.76 -21.44 -16.25
CA LEU A 497 9.91 -22.34 -16.11
C LEU A 497 9.89 -23.15 -14.80
N ALA A 498 9.18 -22.64 -13.79
CA ALA A 498 8.98 -23.34 -12.53
C ALA A 498 7.94 -24.45 -12.66
N ASP A 499 7.96 -25.41 -11.74
CA ASP A 499 7.03 -26.54 -11.73
C ASP A 499 5.86 -26.31 -10.77
N LEU A 500 6.11 -25.72 -9.59
CA LEU A 500 5.07 -25.43 -8.60
C LEU A 500 5.38 -24.16 -7.80
N PHE A 501 4.40 -23.28 -7.65
CA PHE A 501 4.53 -22.10 -6.80
C PHE A 501 4.16 -22.40 -5.35
N LEU A 502 5.00 -21.96 -4.42
CA LEU A 502 4.76 -22.04 -2.99
C LEU A 502 4.35 -20.65 -2.48
N ASP A 503 3.06 -20.49 -2.17
CA ASP A 503 2.53 -19.22 -1.65
C ASP A 503 2.95 -18.99 -0.20
N THR A 504 2.89 -17.74 0.26
CA THR A 504 3.21 -17.32 1.64
C THR A 504 1.93 -17.11 2.46
N PRO A 505 1.58 -18.01 3.40
CA PRO A 505 0.32 -17.95 4.16
C PRO A 505 0.09 -16.66 4.96
N LEU A 506 1.13 -16.05 5.54
CA LEU A 506 0.99 -14.83 6.37
C LEU A 506 0.68 -13.57 5.57
N CYS A 507 0.99 -13.56 4.27
CA CYS A 507 0.61 -12.53 3.32
C CYS A 507 0.73 -13.14 1.94
N ASN A 508 -0.38 -13.45 1.29
CA ASN A 508 -0.33 -14.21 0.05
C ASN A 508 0.34 -13.44 -1.10
N ALA A 509 0.67 -14.18 -2.15
CA ALA A 509 0.86 -13.68 -3.49
C ALA A 509 -0.46 -13.05 -3.98
N HIS A 510 -0.45 -11.72 -4.16
CA HIS A 510 -1.59 -10.98 -4.73
C HIS A 510 -1.35 -10.83 -6.23
N THR A 511 -0.74 -9.74 -6.67
CA THR A 511 -0.28 -9.55 -8.05
C THR A 511 0.60 -10.70 -8.54
N THR A 512 1.55 -11.16 -7.72
CA THR A 512 2.41 -12.31 -8.04
C THR A 512 1.59 -13.59 -8.24
N GLY A 513 0.48 -13.76 -7.52
CA GLY A 513 -0.40 -14.92 -7.66
C GLY A 513 -1.10 -14.89 -9.02
N THR A 514 -1.54 -13.70 -9.47
CA THR A 514 -2.07 -13.52 -10.81
C THR A 514 -1.01 -13.75 -11.89
N ASP A 515 0.22 -13.26 -11.68
CA ASP A 515 1.35 -13.41 -12.61
C ASP A 515 1.62 -14.88 -12.94
N ILE A 516 1.75 -15.69 -11.91
CA ILE A 516 2.11 -17.09 -12.07
C ILE A 516 0.94 -17.92 -12.62
N LEU A 517 -0.30 -17.61 -12.23
CA LEU A 517 -1.48 -18.32 -12.77
C LEU A 517 -1.67 -18.02 -14.26
N TRP A 518 -1.39 -16.79 -14.69
CA TRP A 518 -1.39 -16.44 -16.12
C TRP A 518 -0.29 -17.15 -16.90
N ALA A 519 0.91 -17.27 -16.32
CA ALA A 519 1.98 -18.09 -16.89
C ALA A 519 1.58 -19.58 -16.97
N GLY A 520 0.63 -20.03 -16.14
CA GLY A 520 0.17 -21.42 -16.07
C GLY A 520 0.91 -22.25 -15.05
N LEU A 521 1.53 -21.61 -14.06
CA LEU A 521 2.19 -22.26 -12.95
C LEU A 521 1.15 -22.56 -11.86
N PRO A 522 0.90 -23.82 -11.48
CA PRO A 522 0.04 -24.13 -10.34
C PRO A 522 0.64 -23.60 -9.03
N MET A 523 -0.19 -23.29 -8.04
CA MET A 523 0.26 -22.87 -6.71
C MET A 523 -0.32 -23.73 -5.59
N VAL A 524 0.35 -23.76 -4.43
CA VAL A 524 -0.21 -24.25 -3.17
C VAL A 524 -0.37 -23.06 -2.22
N THR A 525 -1.57 -22.85 -1.69
CA THR A 525 -1.88 -21.74 -0.76
C THR A 525 -2.72 -22.20 0.43
N LEU A 526 -2.50 -21.54 1.57
CA LEU A 526 -3.20 -21.77 2.83
C LEU A 526 -3.91 -20.48 3.26
N PRO A 527 -5.25 -20.41 3.18
CA PRO A 527 -6.01 -19.28 3.67
C PRO A 527 -6.02 -19.24 5.21
N LEU A 528 -5.73 -18.07 5.79
CA LEU A 528 -5.90 -17.78 7.23
C LEU A 528 -7.08 -16.81 7.45
N GLU A 529 -7.04 -15.97 8.48
CA GLU A 529 -8.20 -15.11 8.85
C GLU A 529 -8.25 -13.78 8.12
N LYS A 530 -7.11 -13.10 7.95
CA LYS A 530 -7.03 -11.73 7.41
C LYS A 530 -7.23 -11.71 5.89
N MET A 531 -7.77 -10.60 5.36
CA MET A 531 -7.90 -10.37 3.91
C MET A 531 -6.63 -10.73 3.13
N ALA A 532 -5.48 -10.19 3.54
CA ALA A 532 -4.19 -10.41 2.87
C ALA A 532 -3.71 -11.87 2.86
N THR A 533 -4.27 -12.73 3.71
CA THR A 533 -3.94 -14.16 3.83
C THR A 533 -4.89 -15.08 3.05
N ARG A 534 -5.88 -14.51 2.34
CA ARG A 534 -6.91 -15.29 1.62
C ARG A 534 -7.01 -14.96 0.13
N VAL A 535 -6.24 -13.97 -0.35
CA VAL A 535 -6.29 -13.52 -1.74
C VAL A 535 -5.92 -14.65 -2.71
N ALA A 536 -4.83 -15.37 -2.47
CA ALA A 536 -4.38 -16.44 -3.38
C ALA A 536 -5.41 -17.56 -3.52
N GLY A 537 -6.13 -17.90 -2.44
CA GLY A 537 -7.21 -18.88 -2.52
C GLY A 537 -8.38 -18.40 -3.39
N SER A 538 -8.75 -17.12 -3.34
CA SER A 538 -9.77 -16.56 -4.24
C SER A 538 -9.32 -16.57 -5.71
N LEU A 539 -8.04 -16.26 -5.97
CA LEU A 539 -7.46 -16.41 -7.31
C LEU A 539 -7.60 -17.87 -7.81
N CYS A 540 -7.22 -18.83 -6.97
CA CYS A 540 -7.28 -20.26 -7.28
C CYS A 540 -8.71 -20.76 -7.54
N ILE A 541 -9.69 -20.34 -6.73
CA ILE A 541 -11.10 -20.69 -6.96
C ILE A 541 -11.59 -20.14 -8.29
N SER A 542 -11.16 -18.93 -8.64
CA SER A 542 -11.59 -18.24 -9.85
C SER A 542 -11.01 -18.80 -11.14
N THR A 543 -10.02 -19.69 -11.07
CA THR A 543 -9.60 -20.51 -12.21
C THR A 543 -10.48 -21.75 -12.41
N GLY A 544 -11.32 -22.10 -11.41
CA GLY A 544 -12.07 -23.36 -11.36
C GLY A 544 -11.27 -24.56 -10.85
N LEU A 545 -10.05 -24.35 -10.36
CA LEU A 545 -9.12 -25.42 -9.93
C LEU A 545 -8.71 -25.27 -8.45
N GLY A 546 -9.50 -24.54 -7.66
CA GLY A 546 -9.20 -24.22 -6.26
C GLY A 546 -8.98 -25.45 -5.36
N GLU A 547 -9.75 -26.52 -5.56
CA GLU A 547 -9.63 -27.76 -4.76
C GLU A 547 -8.24 -28.41 -4.90
N GLU A 548 -7.60 -28.27 -6.06
CA GLU A 548 -6.27 -28.83 -6.32
C GLU A 548 -5.14 -27.97 -5.74
N MET A 549 -5.40 -26.69 -5.44
CA MET A 549 -4.40 -25.68 -5.05
C MET A 549 -4.53 -25.15 -3.61
N ILE A 550 -5.70 -25.28 -2.99
CA ILE A 550 -5.98 -24.78 -1.64
C ILE A 550 -5.88 -25.91 -0.63
N VAL A 551 -5.25 -25.62 0.51
CA VAL A 551 -5.10 -26.54 1.63
C VAL A 551 -5.64 -25.92 2.93
N SER A 552 -5.82 -26.74 3.96
CA SER A 552 -6.47 -26.35 5.22
C SER A 552 -5.53 -26.23 6.43
N SER A 553 -4.27 -26.66 6.29
CA SER A 553 -3.27 -26.57 7.36
C SER A 553 -1.84 -26.53 6.80
N MET A 554 -0.86 -26.10 7.62
CA MET A 554 0.56 -26.15 7.25
C MET A 554 1.04 -27.58 6.97
N LYS A 555 0.49 -28.59 7.66
CA LYS A 555 0.76 -30.00 7.36
C LYS A 555 0.26 -30.37 5.96
N GLU A 556 -0.97 -30.02 5.63
CA GLU A 556 -1.52 -30.30 4.30
C GLU A 556 -0.79 -29.50 3.21
N TYR A 557 -0.33 -28.28 3.51
CA TYR A 557 0.52 -27.48 2.63
C TYR A 557 1.78 -28.26 2.23
N GLU A 558 2.51 -28.78 3.21
CA GLU A 558 3.72 -29.59 2.97
C GLU A 558 3.39 -30.86 2.16
N GLU A 559 2.37 -31.60 2.58
CA GLU A 559 1.95 -32.84 1.91
C GLU A 559 1.50 -32.61 0.47
N ARG A 560 0.75 -31.54 0.20
CA ARG A 560 0.29 -31.21 -1.15
C ARG A 560 1.46 -30.87 -2.06
N ALA A 561 2.40 -30.05 -1.59
CA ALA A 561 3.58 -29.68 -2.36
C ALA A 561 4.45 -30.91 -2.69
N VAL A 562 4.71 -31.77 -1.71
CA VAL A 562 5.48 -33.01 -1.90
C VAL A 562 4.75 -33.98 -2.82
N SER A 563 3.43 -34.17 -2.64
CA SER A 563 2.62 -35.06 -3.48
C SER A 563 2.63 -34.64 -4.95
N LEU A 564 2.46 -33.35 -5.23
CA LEU A 564 2.52 -32.82 -6.61
C LEU A 564 3.93 -32.96 -7.20
N ALA A 565 4.97 -32.73 -6.39
CA ALA A 565 6.34 -32.83 -6.86
C ALA A 565 6.78 -34.25 -7.21
N LEU A 566 6.32 -35.24 -6.43
CA LEU A 566 6.61 -36.65 -6.66
C LEU A 566 5.68 -37.30 -7.70
N ASN A 567 4.53 -36.69 -8.00
CA ASN A 567 3.57 -37.18 -9.00
C ASN A 567 3.49 -36.25 -10.22
N ARG A 568 4.50 -36.35 -11.09
CA ARG A 568 4.62 -35.55 -12.32
C ARG A 568 3.39 -35.62 -13.23
N PRO A 569 2.76 -36.79 -13.50
CA PRO A 569 1.54 -36.85 -14.31
C PRO A 569 0.38 -36.04 -13.72
N LYS A 570 0.19 -36.07 -12.40
CA LYS A 570 -0.87 -35.31 -11.74
C LYS A 570 -0.61 -33.80 -11.84
N LEU A 571 0.61 -33.36 -11.60
CA LEU A 571 0.98 -31.94 -11.73
C LEU A 571 0.87 -31.45 -13.18
N GLN A 572 1.27 -32.27 -14.15
CA GLN A 572 1.12 -31.95 -15.57
C GLN A 572 -0.35 -31.80 -15.94
N ALA A 573 -1.22 -32.71 -15.50
CA ALA A 573 -2.67 -32.60 -15.73
C ALA A 573 -3.27 -31.31 -15.14
N LEU A 574 -2.86 -30.92 -13.93
CA LEU A 574 -3.27 -29.65 -13.32
C LEU A 574 -2.77 -28.44 -14.13
N THR A 575 -1.52 -28.48 -14.56
CA THR A 575 -0.89 -27.44 -15.40
C THR A 575 -1.61 -27.28 -16.73
N ASP A 576 -1.95 -28.39 -17.40
CA ASP A 576 -2.65 -28.39 -18.68
C ASP A 576 -4.07 -27.85 -18.53
N LYS A 577 -4.79 -28.26 -17.48
CA LYS A 577 -6.11 -27.68 -17.15
C LYS A 577 -6.02 -26.17 -16.92
N LEU A 578 -5.05 -25.71 -16.12
CA LEU A 578 -4.85 -24.29 -15.84
C LEU A 578 -4.55 -23.50 -17.12
N LYS A 579 -3.69 -24.04 -17.99
CA LYS A 579 -3.40 -23.47 -19.32
C LYS A 579 -4.67 -23.40 -20.18
N ALA A 580 -5.48 -24.44 -20.20
CA ALA A 580 -6.70 -24.51 -21.01
C ALA A 580 -7.78 -23.51 -20.57
N VAL A 581 -7.98 -23.33 -19.27
CA VAL A 581 -9.07 -22.47 -18.73
C VAL A 581 -8.71 -20.99 -18.67
N ARG A 582 -7.44 -20.59 -18.77
CA ARG A 582 -7.01 -19.19 -18.55
C ARG A 582 -7.77 -18.16 -19.40
N MET A 583 -8.20 -18.52 -20.60
CA MET A 583 -8.87 -17.60 -21.51
C MET A 583 -10.38 -17.47 -21.26
N THR A 584 -10.95 -18.40 -20.48
CA THR A 584 -12.40 -18.54 -20.28
C THR A 584 -12.81 -18.46 -18.81
N CYS A 585 -11.89 -18.67 -17.87
CA CYS A 585 -12.18 -18.60 -16.45
C CYS A 585 -12.49 -17.15 -16.02
N PRO A 586 -13.32 -16.95 -14.98
CA PRO A 586 -13.65 -15.63 -14.47
C PRO A 586 -12.45 -14.78 -14.05
N LEU A 587 -11.36 -15.42 -13.60
CA LEU A 587 -10.18 -14.70 -13.12
C LEU A 587 -9.62 -13.71 -14.15
N PHE A 588 -9.56 -14.08 -15.43
CA PHE A 588 -8.97 -13.25 -16.50
C PHE A 588 -10.04 -12.62 -17.42
N ASP A 589 -11.30 -12.57 -16.99
CA ASP A 589 -12.40 -11.94 -17.72
C ASP A 589 -12.72 -10.55 -17.15
N THR A 590 -11.85 -9.59 -17.44
CA THR A 590 -11.94 -8.19 -16.98
C THR A 590 -13.28 -7.55 -17.36
N ASN A 591 -13.83 -7.85 -18.54
CA ASN A 591 -15.09 -7.27 -18.99
C ASN A 591 -16.29 -7.79 -18.19
N ARG A 592 -16.35 -9.11 -17.91
CA ARG A 592 -17.34 -9.67 -16.98
C ARG A 592 -17.17 -9.08 -15.58
N TRP A 593 -15.92 -8.92 -15.14
CA TRP A 593 -15.62 -8.34 -13.85
C TRP A 593 -16.12 -6.89 -13.72
N VAL A 594 -15.86 -6.03 -14.72
CA VAL A 594 -16.33 -4.63 -14.73
C VAL A 594 -17.85 -4.54 -14.73
N ARG A 595 -18.56 -5.41 -15.44
CA ARG A 595 -20.03 -5.48 -15.35
C ARG A 595 -20.52 -5.81 -13.95
N ASN A 596 -19.82 -6.67 -13.22
CA ASN A 596 -20.15 -6.98 -11.83
C ASN A 596 -19.84 -5.82 -10.88
N LEU A 597 -18.76 -5.08 -11.14
CA LEU A 597 -18.45 -3.86 -10.42
C LEU A 597 -19.52 -2.77 -10.65
N ASP A 598 -19.98 -2.60 -11.90
CA ASP A 598 -21.08 -1.69 -12.24
C ASP A 598 -22.34 -2.04 -11.45
N ARG A 599 -22.71 -3.33 -11.39
CA ARG A 599 -23.85 -3.81 -10.58
C ARG A 599 -23.68 -3.45 -9.10
N ALA A 600 -22.48 -3.58 -8.53
CA ALA A 600 -22.20 -3.14 -7.16
C ALA A 600 -22.46 -1.64 -6.98
N TYR A 601 -21.98 -0.81 -7.92
CA TYR A 601 -22.16 0.64 -7.86
C TYR A 601 -23.62 1.07 -7.97
N PHE A 602 -24.39 0.50 -8.91
CA PHE A 602 -25.82 0.77 -8.98
C PHE A 602 -26.52 0.34 -7.69
N ARG A 603 -26.17 -0.82 -7.13
CA ARG A 603 -26.76 -1.27 -5.86
C ARG A 603 -26.45 -0.32 -4.70
N MET A 604 -25.22 0.17 -4.58
CA MET A 604 -24.83 1.16 -3.57
C MET A 604 -25.64 2.46 -3.74
N TRP A 605 -25.75 2.96 -4.97
CA TRP A 605 -26.48 4.17 -5.27
C TRP A 605 -27.97 4.03 -4.97
N ASN A 606 -28.62 2.95 -5.38
CA ASN A 606 -30.05 2.75 -5.16
C ASN A 606 -30.39 2.61 -3.67
N LEU A 607 -29.50 2.00 -2.87
CA LEU A 607 -29.64 1.97 -1.41
C LEU A 607 -29.58 3.38 -0.81
N HIS A 608 -28.64 4.22 -1.29
CA HIS A 608 -28.53 5.61 -0.88
C HIS A 608 -29.76 6.44 -1.26
N CYS A 609 -30.25 6.29 -2.50
CA CYS A 609 -31.50 6.90 -2.99
C CYS A 609 -32.71 6.52 -2.14
N SER A 610 -32.74 5.28 -1.63
CA SER A 610 -33.81 4.79 -0.75
C SER A 610 -33.68 5.27 0.70
N GLY A 611 -32.70 6.12 1.02
CA GLY A 611 -32.43 6.59 2.39
C GLY A 611 -31.89 5.51 3.33
N GLN A 612 -31.45 4.36 2.78
CA GLN A 612 -30.90 3.27 3.58
C GLN A 612 -29.45 3.55 3.94
N ARG A 613 -29.03 3.10 5.13
CA ARG A 613 -27.62 3.14 5.54
C ARG A 613 -26.82 2.07 4.79
N PRO A 614 -25.50 2.25 4.64
CA PRO A 614 -24.64 1.20 4.12
C PRO A 614 -24.83 -0.12 4.84
N GLN A 615 -24.95 -1.21 4.07
CA GLN A 615 -25.13 -2.58 4.58
C GLN A 615 -24.35 -3.58 3.72
N HIS A 616 -24.06 -4.75 4.29
CA HIS A 616 -23.42 -5.83 3.55
C HIS A 616 -24.32 -6.33 2.44
N PHE A 617 -23.76 -6.63 1.27
CA PHE A 617 -24.50 -7.32 0.22
C PHE A 617 -23.57 -8.09 -0.70
N LYS A 618 -24.15 -9.04 -1.43
CA LYS A 618 -23.49 -9.83 -2.45
C LYS A 618 -24.08 -9.46 -3.80
N VAL A 619 -23.21 -9.18 -4.77
CA VAL A 619 -23.60 -9.01 -6.16
C VAL A 619 -23.79 -10.40 -6.77
N THR A 620 -24.87 -10.56 -7.51
CA THR A 620 -25.15 -11.73 -8.34
C THR A 620 -25.00 -11.34 -9.80
N GLU A 621 -24.82 -12.33 -10.68
CA GLU A 621 -24.74 -12.07 -12.11
C GLU A 621 -26.12 -11.98 -12.76
N ASN A 622 -27.04 -11.28 -12.09
CA ASN A 622 -28.43 -11.11 -12.48
C ASN A 622 -28.76 -9.61 -12.52
N ASP A 623 -28.97 -9.06 -13.73
CA ASP A 623 -29.28 -7.64 -13.91
C ASP A 623 -30.59 -7.22 -13.25
N MET A 624 -31.51 -8.17 -13.01
CA MET A 624 -32.78 -7.91 -12.34
C MET A 624 -32.61 -7.58 -10.84
N GLU A 625 -31.52 -8.03 -10.22
CA GLU A 625 -31.23 -7.81 -8.79
C GLU A 625 -30.48 -6.49 -8.53
N CYS A 626 -29.84 -5.94 -9.58
CA CYS A 626 -29.12 -4.66 -9.55
C CYS A 626 -29.55 -3.77 -10.73
N PRO A 627 -30.84 -3.37 -10.80
CA PRO A 627 -31.36 -2.53 -11.87
C PRO A 627 -30.64 -1.17 -11.92
N TYR A 628 -30.25 -0.74 -13.11
CA TYR A 628 -29.65 0.57 -13.33
C TYR A 628 -30.70 1.70 -13.38
N ASP A 629 -31.99 1.37 -13.30
CA ASP A 629 -33.15 2.24 -13.54
C ASP A 629 -34.19 2.24 -12.40
N LYS A 630 -33.86 1.71 -11.21
CA LYS A 630 -34.78 1.69 -10.04
C LYS A 630 -34.22 2.33 -8.79
#